data_AF-A0A7X2XU46-F1
#
_entry.id   AF-A0A7X2XU46-F1
#
_cell.length_a   1.000
_cell.length_b   1.000
_cell.length_c   1.000
_cell.angle_alpha   90.00
_cell.angle_beta   90.00
_cell.angle_gamma   90.00
#
_symmetry.space_group_name_H-M   'P 1'
#
loop_
_entity.id
_entity.type
_entity.pdbx_description
1 polymer ?
#
loop_
_entity_poly.entity_id
_entity_poly.type
_entity_poly.pdbx_seq_one_letter_code
_entity_poly.pdbx_strand_id
1 'polypeptide(L)'
;MTMSDTMPYVSANYLSGEYQPQALTIVSQKISSSQPAYFSDEAEFLIITAGSARLEINRQSISLVAGEIIELMPYQMQQLTLQTNQTVDLFRVRMGMGLPLLSSTDENNYAEALKRTEQYYPIIRVTASELNFLAQFCQEVIRQKQLSNNGTPSLNLAVASYLLHLFQTGVKLPSPHEDVDPAWQWLKYLTFHHQSNISLSKLAALFGASEEQIQRGLKAISGFTFDQLLNQVRIRNATALLQFSELTVRQIANVCGFHSIGTFYYQFQRTHRLLPGAYRAQLKVNHQLIGVSDGWVIGVYLLEHCSEPLTVAQIAEHFNFSIDTVSDRLQKQFGLTFNPLLNLFRCKLARPLVLASSLTIEQIAVKAGYHDAASFVRNYQKVWLLTPTADRQKYTKRA
;
A
#
# COMPACT_ATOMS: atom_id res chain seq x y z
N MET A 1 -0.70 -27.06 0.80
CA MET A 1 -1.54 -26.40 -0.22
C MET A 1 -2.69 -25.71 0.50
N THR A 2 -2.65 -24.38 0.53
CA THR A 2 -3.77 -23.40 0.54
C THR A 2 -3.11 -22.07 0.90
N MET A 3 -2.64 -21.36 -0.14
CA MET A 3 -2.35 -19.94 -0.06
C MET A 3 -3.68 -19.22 -0.08
N SER A 4 -4.02 -18.66 1.06
CA SER A 4 -4.85 -17.49 1.11
C SER A 4 -4.34 -16.69 2.28
N ASP A 5 -4.51 -15.39 2.19
CA ASP A 5 -4.39 -14.47 3.29
C ASP A 5 -3.16 -13.55 3.19
N THR A 6 -3.26 -12.44 2.43
CA THR A 6 -3.16 -11.05 2.95
C THR A 6 -3.05 -9.92 1.89
N MET A 7 -4.16 -9.35 1.40
CA MET A 7 -4.19 -8.04 0.67
C MET A 7 -4.58 -6.76 1.48
N PRO A 8 -3.69 -5.77 1.63
CA PRO A 8 -3.97 -4.45 2.22
C PRO A 8 -4.08 -3.32 1.18
N TYR A 9 -3.76 -3.61 -0.09
CA TYR A 9 -3.70 -2.64 -1.16
C TYR A 9 -4.92 -2.77 -2.03
N VAL A 10 -5.73 -1.70 -2.05
CA VAL A 10 -6.90 -1.56 -2.90
C VAL A 10 -6.40 -1.34 -4.33
N SER A 11 -6.17 -2.46 -5.00
CA SER A 11 -5.80 -2.60 -6.39
C SER A 11 -7.02 -2.27 -7.25
N ALA A 12 -7.12 -1.03 -7.77
CA ALA A 12 -8.03 -0.73 -8.88
C ALA A 12 -7.84 -1.79 -9.99
N ASN A 13 -8.92 -2.20 -10.67
CA ASN A 13 -8.83 -3.22 -11.73
C ASN A 13 -7.91 -2.74 -12.87
N TYR A 14 -6.63 -3.15 -12.80
CA TYR A 14 -5.54 -2.75 -13.69
C TYR A 14 -5.68 -3.23 -15.14
N LEU A 15 -6.69 -4.06 -15.43
CA LEU A 15 -6.98 -4.63 -16.76
C LEU A 15 -8.04 -3.85 -17.54
N SER A 16 -8.55 -2.75 -17.00
CA SER A 16 -9.54 -1.94 -17.70
C SER A 16 -8.87 -0.97 -18.68
N GLY A 17 -9.33 -0.95 -19.94
CA GLY A 17 -8.71 -0.26 -21.09
C GLY A 17 -8.44 1.26 -21.06
N GLU A 18 -8.79 1.99 -19.99
CA GLU A 18 -8.59 3.42 -19.83
C GLU A 18 -8.41 3.78 -18.32
N TYR A 19 -8.08 2.81 -17.45
CA TYR A 19 -7.30 3.19 -16.27
C TYR A 19 -5.94 3.70 -16.78
N GLN A 20 -5.48 4.86 -16.30
CA GLN A 20 -4.17 5.44 -16.63
C GLN A 20 -3.09 5.24 -15.53
N PRO A 21 -2.81 4.02 -15.02
CA PRO A 21 -1.67 3.71 -14.15
C PRO A 21 -0.41 3.37 -14.95
N GLN A 22 -0.45 3.56 -16.27
CA GLN A 22 0.64 3.25 -17.19
C GLN A 22 1.72 4.34 -17.19
N ALA A 23 1.54 5.43 -16.44
CA ALA A 23 2.52 6.48 -16.25
C ALA A 23 3.63 6.02 -15.30
N LEU A 24 4.52 5.16 -15.80
CA LEU A 24 5.82 4.99 -15.17
C LEU A 24 6.61 6.28 -15.44
N THR A 25 7.19 6.89 -14.42
CA THR A 25 8.11 8.02 -14.58
C THR A 25 9.53 7.54 -14.36
N ILE A 26 10.45 7.87 -15.27
CA ILE A 26 11.89 7.66 -15.06
C ILE A 26 12.58 9.01 -15.17
N VAL A 27 13.36 9.36 -14.17
CA VAL A 27 14.23 10.53 -14.21
C VAL A 27 15.65 10.10 -13.95
N SER A 28 16.57 10.48 -14.84
CA SER A 28 18.00 10.42 -14.60
C SER A 28 18.41 11.66 -13.81
N GLN A 29 19.10 11.48 -12.69
CA GLN A 29 19.46 12.57 -11.79
C GLN A 29 20.92 12.45 -11.35
N LYS A 30 21.62 13.59 -11.41
CA LYS A 30 22.87 13.81 -10.70
C LYS A 30 22.60 14.71 -9.51
N ILE A 31 22.77 14.21 -8.31
CA ILE A 31 22.43 14.90 -7.08
C ILE A 31 23.74 15.27 -6.36
N SER A 32 23.91 16.57 -6.11
CA SER A 32 25.08 17.15 -5.44
C SER A 32 24.73 17.86 -4.13
N SER A 33 23.45 17.87 -3.74
CA SER A 33 22.96 18.43 -2.47
C SER A 33 21.82 17.59 -1.91
N SER A 34 21.72 17.55 -0.57
CA SER A 34 20.63 16.88 0.14
C SER A 34 19.27 17.38 -0.33
N GLN A 35 18.35 16.45 -0.56
CA GLN A 35 17.00 16.73 -1.02
C GLN A 35 16.06 16.92 0.19
N PRO A 36 14.95 17.67 0.04
CA PRO A 36 13.95 17.77 1.10
C PRO A 36 13.25 16.43 1.30
N ALA A 37 12.76 16.21 2.53
CA ALA A 37 11.95 15.04 2.84
C ALA A 37 10.60 15.10 2.12
N TYR A 38 10.15 13.98 1.56
CA TYR A 38 8.84 13.84 0.94
C TYR A 38 8.35 12.39 1.01
N PHE A 39 7.12 12.14 0.61
CA PHE A 39 6.59 10.80 0.38
C PHE A 39 5.88 10.78 -0.98
N SER A 40 5.72 9.60 -1.57
CA SER A 40 4.95 9.39 -2.81
C SER A 40 3.78 8.45 -2.56
N ASP A 41 2.71 8.60 -3.33
CA ASP A 41 1.60 7.65 -3.41
C ASP A 41 1.87 6.46 -4.35
N GLU A 42 3.00 6.49 -5.06
CA GLU A 42 3.48 5.47 -5.99
C GLU A 42 4.63 4.65 -5.39
N ALA A 43 4.89 3.46 -5.96
CA ALA A 43 6.12 2.74 -5.68
C ALA A 43 7.29 3.49 -6.34
N GLU A 44 8.42 3.52 -5.66
CA GLU A 44 9.59 4.25 -6.13
C GLU A 44 10.86 3.39 -6.02
N PHE A 45 11.62 3.32 -7.11
CA PHE A 45 12.90 2.63 -7.15
C PHE A 45 14.02 3.65 -7.32
N LEU A 46 15.04 3.58 -6.45
CA LEU A 46 16.28 4.34 -6.61
C LEU A 46 17.36 3.38 -7.09
N ILE A 47 17.86 3.59 -8.30
CA ILE A 47 18.89 2.78 -8.94
C ILE A 47 20.18 3.60 -8.90
N ILE A 48 21.11 3.27 -8.01
CA ILE A 48 22.35 4.05 -7.87
C ILE A 48 23.35 3.60 -8.92
N THR A 49 23.73 4.51 -9.82
CA THR A 49 24.63 4.20 -10.95
C THR A 49 26.07 4.66 -10.69
N ALA A 50 26.27 5.73 -9.92
CA ALA A 50 27.59 6.16 -9.49
C ALA A 50 27.54 6.91 -8.14
N GLY A 51 28.65 6.88 -7.41
CA GLY A 51 28.78 7.53 -6.12
C GLY A 51 28.01 6.81 -5.01
N SER A 52 27.60 7.56 -4.01
CA SER A 52 26.88 7.05 -2.84
C SER A 52 26.04 8.14 -2.20
N ALA A 53 25.02 7.73 -1.47
CA ALA A 53 24.14 8.63 -0.73
C ALA A 53 23.61 7.96 0.52
N ARG A 54 23.12 8.77 1.45
CA ARG A 54 22.45 8.30 2.66
C ARG A 54 20.96 8.58 2.51
N LEU A 55 20.17 7.52 2.38
CA LEU A 55 18.72 7.61 2.34
C LEU A 55 18.20 7.45 3.77
N GLU A 56 17.61 8.51 4.29
CA GLU A 56 16.84 8.43 5.52
C GLU A 56 15.42 8.04 5.16
N ILE A 57 15.01 6.86 5.60
CA ILE A 57 13.62 6.43 5.53
C ILE A 57 13.15 6.34 6.96
N ASN A 58 12.22 7.22 7.32
CA ASN A 58 11.54 7.13 8.60
C ASN A 58 12.50 7.12 9.81
N ARG A 59 13.56 7.94 9.79
CA ARG A 59 14.66 8.04 10.77
C ARG A 59 15.65 6.88 10.77
N GLN A 60 15.36 5.81 10.04
CA GLN A 60 16.33 4.76 9.75
C GLN A 60 17.19 5.23 8.59
N SER A 61 18.50 5.10 8.75
CA SER A 61 19.42 5.64 7.77
C SER A 61 20.14 4.53 7.03
N ILE A 62 20.00 4.57 5.71
CA ILE A 62 20.46 3.55 4.80
C ILE A 62 21.56 4.15 3.94
N SER A 63 22.76 3.56 3.99
CA SER A 63 23.81 3.90 3.03
C SER A 63 23.55 3.16 1.74
N LEU A 64 23.49 3.90 0.63
CA LEU A 64 23.35 3.37 -0.72
C LEU A 64 24.60 3.69 -1.54
N VAL A 65 25.10 2.71 -2.30
CA VAL A 65 26.25 2.86 -3.20
C VAL A 65 25.92 2.37 -4.61
N ALA A 66 26.77 2.73 -5.58
CA ALA A 66 26.62 2.26 -6.96
C ALA A 66 26.45 0.73 -7.07
N GLY A 67 25.47 0.30 -7.87
CA GLY A 67 25.08 -1.11 -8.01
C GLY A 67 24.03 -1.58 -7.01
N GLU A 68 23.55 -0.70 -6.14
CA GLU A 68 22.43 -0.98 -5.25
C GLU A 68 21.13 -0.37 -5.78
N ILE A 69 20.04 -1.12 -5.61
CA ILE A 69 18.69 -0.70 -5.95
C ILE A 69 17.84 -0.86 -4.72
N ILE A 70 17.13 0.20 -4.33
CA ILE A 70 16.15 0.16 -3.26
C ILE A 70 14.75 0.37 -3.81
N GLU A 71 13.80 -0.44 -3.35
CA GLU A 71 12.37 -0.26 -3.57
C GLU A 71 11.75 0.42 -2.34
N LEU A 72 11.01 1.50 -2.61
CA LEU A 72 10.32 2.31 -1.63
C LEU A 72 8.83 2.15 -1.85
N MET A 73 8.14 1.79 -0.77
CA MET A 73 6.69 1.64 -0.78
C MET A 73 6.01 3.01 -0.68
N PRO A 74 4.79 3.14 -1.23
CA PRO A 74 3.99 4.33 -1.04
C PRO A 74 3.91 4.78 0.43
N TYR A 75 3.92 6.09 0.64
CA TYR A 75 3.77 6.76 1.95
C TYR A 75 4.94 6.57 2.92
N GLN A 76 6.05 6.01 2.46
CA GLN A 76 7.31 6.08 3.21
C GLN A 76 7.88 7.49 3.08
N MET A 77 8.12 8.14 4.22
CA MET A 77 8.77 9.44 4.25
C MET A 77 10.25 9.21 4.04
N GLN A 78 10.77 9.77 2.98
CA GLN A 78 12.14 9.56 2.55
C GLN A 78 12.85 10.89 2.39
N GLN A 79 14.14 10.89 2.71
CA GLN A 79 15.02 12.01 2.49
C GLN A 79 16.37 11.50 2.00
N LEU A 80 16.79 11.96 0.82
CA LEU A 80 18.11 11.66 0.31
C LEU A 80 19.09 12.73 0.82
N THR A 81 20.07 12.31 1.60
CA THR A 81 21.09 13.16 2.19
C THR A 81 22.47 12.82 1.65
N LEU A 82 23.32 13.83 1.52
CA LEU A 82 24.69 13.72 1.03
C LEU A 82 25.66 14.34 2.05
N GLN A 83 26.83 13.74 2.19
CA GLN A 83 27.96 14.35 2.89
C GLN A 83 28.57 15.47 2.05
N THR A 84 29.38 16.32 2.67
CA THR A 84 30.08 17.42 1.99
C THR A 84 30.90 16.89 0.81
N ASN A 85 30.75 17.50 -0.37
CA ASN A 85 31.39 17.11 -1.64
C ASN A 85 31.04 15.71 -2.18
N GLN A 86 30.04 15.04 -1.61
CA GLN A 86 29.54 13.77 -2.14
C GLN A 86 28.54 14.05 -3.27
N THR A 87 28.60 13.25 -4.33
CA THR A 87 27.59 13.25 -5.40
C THR A 87 27.07 11.83 -5.62
N VAL A 88 25.82 11.73 -6.04
CA VAL A 88 25.23 10.46 -6.45
C VAL A 88 24.56 10.63 -7.81
N ASP A 89 24.84 9.70 -8.71
CA ASP A 89 24.12 9.57 -9.97
C ASP A 89 23.14 8.40 -9.81
N LEU A 90 21.88 8.64 -10.14
CA LEU A 90 20.82 7.64 -10.00
C LEU A 90 19.74 7.76 -11.06
N PHE A 91 19.04 6.66 -11.31
CA PHE A 91 17.70 6.70 -11.89
C PHE A 91 16.65 6.59 -10.80
N ARG A 92 15.63 7.44 -10.89
CA ARG A 92 14.44 7.40 -10.05
C ARG A 92 13.28 6.93 -10.90
N VAL A 93 12.78 5.72 -10.61
CA VAL A 93 11.63 5.13 -11.31
C VAL A 93 10.42 5.16 -10.38
N ARG A 94 9.34 5.81 -10.80
CA ARG A 94 8.06 5.80 -10.07
C ARG A 94 6.99 5.12 -10.89
N MET A 95 6.17 4.30 -10.25
CA MET A 95 5.05 3.65 -10.90
C MET A 95 3.94 3.32 -9.90
N GLY A 96 2.69 3.39 -10.36
CA GLY A 96 1.58 2.86 -9.59
C GLY A 96 1.78 1.37 -9.30
N MET A 97 1.32 0.92 -8.13
CA MET A 97 1.48 -0.48 -7.68
C MET A 97 0.96 -1.52 -8.68
N GLY A 98 0.03 -1.13 -9.56
CA GLY A 98 -0.47 -1.97 -10.63
C GLY A 98 0.56 -2.48 -11.62
N LEU A 99 1.61 -1.70 -11.90
CA LEU A 99 2.54 -2.05 -12.96
C LEU A 99 3.49 -3.20 -12.58
N PRO A 100 4.10 -3.21 -11.36
CA PRO A 100 4.74 -4.41 -10.83
C PRO A 100 3.82 -5.63 -10.84
N LEU A 101 2.55 -5.41 -10.50
CA LEU A 101 1.54 -6.44 -10.43
C LEU A 101 1.21 -7.05 -11.80
N LEU A 102 1.16 -6.25 -12.87
CA LEU A 102 0.94 -6.72 -14.25
C LEU A 102 2.12 -7.52 -14.82
N SER A 103 3.33 -7.35 -14.29
CA SER A 103 4.50 -8.11 -14.72
C SER A 103 4.61 -9.50 -14.10
N SER A 104 3.68 -9.89 -13.23
CA SER A 104 3.62 -11.26 -12.73
C SER A 104 3.01 -12.18 -13.78
N THR A 105 3.74 -13.23 -14.14
CA THR A 105 3.28 -14.27 -15.07
C THR A 105 2.43 -15.36 -14.41
N ASP A 106 2.26 -15.30 -13.08
CA ASP A 106 1.48 -16.25 -12.27
C ASP A 106 0.77 -15.51 -11.13
N GLU A 107 -0.49 -15.82 -10.88
CA GLU A 107 -1.27 -15.28 -9.75
C GLU A 107 -0.61 -15.57 -8.40
N ASN A 108 0.14 -16.67 -8.29
CA ASN A 108 0.88 -17.00 -7.06
C ASN A 108 2.10 -16.08 -6.86
N ASN A 109 2.86 -15.79 -7.93
CA ASN A 109 3.98 -14.85 -7.89
C ASN A 109 3.50 -13.41 -7.63
N TYR A 110 2.32 -13.06 -8.14
CA TYR A 110 1.63 -11.80 -7.91
C TYR A 110 1.32 -11.65 -6.40
N ALA A 111 0.68 -12.66 -5.81
CA ALA A 111 0.36 -12.68 -4.39
C ALA A 111 1.61 -12.69 -3.50
N GLU A 112 2.68 -13.37 -3.89
CA GLU A 112 3.98 -13.37 -3.17
C GLU A 112 4.69 -12.01 -3.22
N ALA A 113 4.67 -11.33 -4.37
CA ALA A 113 5.18 -9.96 -4.49
C ALA A 113 4.45 -9.02 -3.54
N LEU A 114 3.11 -9.11 -3.48
CA LEU A 114 2.27 -8.32 -2.57
C LEU A 114 2.51 -8.60 -1.09
N LYS A 115 2.74 -9.86 -0.69
CA LYS A 115 3.04 -10.23 0.71
C LYS A 115 4.38 -9.71 1.21
N ARG A 116 5.34 -9.48 0.31
CA ARG A 116 6.70 -9.02 0.67
C ARG A 116 6.81 -7.49 0.83
N THR A 117 5.86 -6.73 0.28
CA THR A 117 5.81 -5.26 0.38
C THR A 117 5.77 -4.72 1.82
N GLU A 118 5.14 -5.44 2.76
CA GLU A 118 4.94 -4.96 4.13
C GLU A 118 6.09 -5.27 5.11
N GLN A 119 7.05 -6.11 4.70
CA GLN A 119 8.04 -6.69 5.61
C GLN A 119 9.47 -6.18 5.44
N TYR A 120 9.78 -5.33 4.46
CA TYR A 120 11.18 -5.10 4.13
C TYR A 120 11.39 -3.82 3.32
N TYR A 121 12.55 -3.18 3.51
CA TYR A 121 13.14 -2.27 2.51
C TYR A 121 14.06 -3.15 1.67
N PRO A 122 13.61 -3.80 0.58
CA PRO A 122 14.51 -4.62 -0.18
C PRO A 122 15.52 -3.69 -0.84
N ILE A 123 16.76 -3.83 -0.39
CA ILE A 123 17.91 -3.35 -1.11
C ILE A 123 18.50 -4.58 -1.75
N ILE A 124 18.64 -4.54 -3.06
CA ILE A 124 19.38 -5.56 -3.80
C ILE A 124 20.68 -4.96 -4.27
N ARG A 125 21.71 -5.80 -4.34
CA ARG A 125 22.92 -5.51 -5.09
C ARG A 125 22.89 -6.31 -6.38
N VAL A 126 23.13 -5.61 -7.49
CA VAL A 126 23.22 -6.18 -8.83
C VAL A 126 24.65 -6.14 -9.33
N THR A 127 24.96 -6.98 -10.30
CA THR A 127 26.26 -7.00 -10.98
C THR A 127 26.44 -5.74 -11.85
N ALA A 128 27.69 -5.42 -12.20
CA ALA A 128 27.99 -4.30 -13.10
C ALA A 128 27.31 -4.47 -14.47
N SER A 129 27.20 -5.71 -14.98
CA SER A 129 26.53 -5.99 -16.26
C SER A 129 25.03 -5.70 -16.17
N GLU A 130 24.36 -6.14 -15.11
CA GLU A 130 22.94 -5.90 -14.88
C GLU A 130 22.65 -4.40 -14.69
N LEU A 131 23.49 -3.68 -13.94
CA LEU A 131 23.37 -2.24 -13.74
C LEU A 131 23.52 -1.48 -15.05
N ASN A 132 24.52 -1.83 -15.86
CA ASN A 132 24.75 -1.19 -17.16
C ASN A 132 23.57 -1.39 -18.11
N PHE A 133 23.04 -2.62 -18.19
CA PHE A 133 21.86 -2.91 -18.99
C PHE A 133 20.63 -2.14 -18.50
N LEU A 134 20.37 -2.13 -17.19
CA LEU A 134 19.25 -1.39 -16.61
C LEU A 134 19.35 0.12 -16.89
N ALA A 135 20.55 0.70 -16.75
CA ALA A 135 20.79 2.11 -17.02
C ALA A 135 20.52 2.47 -18.49
N GLN A 136 21.01 1.65 -19.44
CA GLN A 136 20.72 1.82 -20.86
C GLN A 136 19.23 1.68 -21.16
N PHE A 137 18.56 0.71 -20.53
CA PHE A 137 17.13 0.50 -20.70
C PHE A 137 16.32 1.71 -20.19
N CYS A 138 16.65 2.24 -19.01
CA CYS A 138 16.06 3.46 -18.48
C CYS A 138 16.26 4.66 -19.41
N GLN A 139 17.46 4.84 -19.98
CA GLN A 139 17.74 5.91 -20.95
C GLN A 139 16.89 5.76 -22.22
N GLU A 140 16.73 4.54 -22.73
CA GLU A 140 15.91 4.30 -23.92
C GLU A 140 14.43 4.61 -23.66
N VAL A 141 13.90 4.24 -22.49
CA VAL A 141 12.52 4.60 -22.11
C VAL A 141 12.34 6.12 -22.00
N ILE A 142 13.31 6.84 -21.42
CA ILE A 142 13.30 8.31 -21.37
C ILE A 142 13.29 8.89 -22.79
N ARG A 143 14.18 8.42 -23.66
CA ARG A 143 14.31 8.88 -25.05
C ARG A 143 13.02 8.66 -25.84
N GLN A 144 12.42 7.48 -25.72
CA GLN A 144 11.17 7.13 -26.43
C GLN A 144 9.98 7.98 -25.96
N LYS A 145 9.91 8.29 -24.66
CA LYS A 145 8.90 9.21 -24.11
C LYS A 145 9.01 10.63 -24.65
N GLN A 146 10.21 11.07 -25.01
CA GLN A 146 10.43 12.38 -25.63
C GLN A 146 10.06 12.42 -27.11
N LEU A 147 10.03 11.27 -27.79
CA LEU A 147 9.80 11.18 -29.25
C LEU A 147 8.37 10.80 -29.63
N SER A 148 7.67 10.02 -28.79
CA SER A 148 6.37 9.44 -29.13
C SER A 148 5.18 10.25 -28.60
N ASN A 149 4.20 10.50 -29.47
CA ASN A 149 2.88 11.03 -29.08
C ASN A 149 1.90 9.93 -28.61
N ASN A 150 2.20 8.64 -28.85
CA ASN A 150 1.30 7.50 -28.62
C ASN A 150 1.63 6.66 -27.37
N GLY A 151 2.37 7.22 -26.41
CA GLY A 151 2.71 6.56 -25.14
C GLY A 151 3.79 5.46 -25.28
N THR A 152 4.29 4.98 -24.15
CA THR A 152 5.30 3.90 -24.06
C THR A 152 4.89 2.72 -23.15
N PRO A 153 3.64 2.22 -23.16
CA PRO A 153 3.17 1.28 -22.13
C PRO A 153 3.92 -0.06 -22.11
N SER A 154 4.23 -0.63 -23.27
CA SER A 154 4.98 -1.88 -23.39
C SER A 154 6.41 -1.75 -22.85
N LEU A 155 7.07 -0.62 -23.13
CA LEU A 155 8.39 -0.31 -22.58
C LEU A 155 8.34 -0.11 -21.06
N ASN A 156 7.31 0.58 -20.55
CA ASN A 156 7.11 0.74 -19.11
C ASN A 156 6.91 -0.61 -18.42
N LEU A 157 6.08 -1.49 -19.00
CA LEU A 157 5.88 -2.85 -18.48
C LEU A 157 7.18 -3.66 -18.52
N ALA A 158 7.96 -3.56 -19.59
CA ALA A 158 9.21 -4.29 -19.72
C ALA A 158 10.28 -3.83 -18.69
N VAL A 159 10.41 -2.52 -18.44
CA VAL A 159 11.30 -2.00 -17.37
C VAL A 159 10.82 -2.45 -16.00
N ALA A 160 9.51 -2.36 -15.71
CA ALA A 160 8.95 -2.82 -14.45
C ALA A 160 9.19 -4.32 -14.23
N SER A 161 8.97 -5.13 -15.26
CA SER A 161 9.21 -6.58 -15.25
C SER A 161 10.67 -6.91 -14.96
N TYR A 162 11.59 -6.20 -15.61
CA TYR A 162 13.01 -6.43 -15.42
C TYR A 162 13.49 -5.98 -14.03
N LEU A 163 12.97 -4.86 -13.51
CA LEU A 163 13.21 -4.48 -12.11
C LEU A 163 12.75 -5.59 -11.16
N LEU A 164 11.53 -6.10 -11.31
CA LEU A 164 11.05 -7.20 -10.48
C LEU A 164 11.92 -8.45 -10.58
N HIS A 165 12.38 -8.80 -11.78
CA HIS A 165 13.31 -9.91 -11.98
C HIS A 165 14.59 -9.71 -11.15
N LEU A 166 15.20 -8.52 -11.20
CA LEU A 166 16.39 -8.21 -10.39
C LEU A 166 16.11 -8.31 -8.88
N PHE A 167 14.91 -7.94 -8.42
CA PHE A 167 14.51 -8.13 -7.01
C PHE A 167 14.30 -9.59 -6.61
N GLN A 168 14.06 -10.47 -7.58
CA GLN A 168 13.94 -11.91 -7.35
C GLN A 168 15.31 -12.60 -7.33
N THR A 169 16.25 -12.20 -8.20
CA THR A 169 17.53 -12.88 -8.42
C THR A 169 18.72 -12.19 -7.74
N GLY A 170 18.64 -10.88 -7.52
CA GLY A 170 19.72 -10.07 -6.97
C GLY A 170 20.07 -10.42 -5.53
N VAL A 171 21.30 -10.08 -5.13
CA VAL A 171 21.78 -10.32 -3.77
C VAL A 171 21.06 -9.39 -2.81
N LYS A 172 20.19 -9.94 -1.97
CA LYS A 172 19.45 -9.19 -0.95
C LYS A 172 20.41 -8.71 0.13
N LEU A 173 20.46 -7.40 0.34
CA LEU A 173 21.20 -6.81 1.44
C LEU A 173 20.33 -6.78 2.70
N PRO A 174 20.93 -6.93 3.89
CA PRO A 174 20.23 -6.78 5.15
C PRO A 174 19.69 -5.34 5.27
N SER A 175 18.41 -5.20 5.59
CA SER A 175 17.86 -3.90 5.99
C SER A 175 18.54 -3.46 7.30
N PRO A 176 18.96 -2.19 7.46
CA PRO A 176 19.69 -1.75 8.65
C PRO A 176 18.77 -1.72 9.87
N HIS A 177 18.57 -2.86 10.52
CA HIS A 177 17.75 -3.01 11.72
C HIS A 177 18.26 -2.13 12.86
N GLU A 178 17.41 -1.21 13.34
CA GLU A 178 17.37 -0.74 14.73
C GLU A 178 15.98 -0.10 14.97
N ASP A 179 15.27 -0.58 16.00
CA ASP A 179 13.95 -0.21 16.52
C ASP A 179 12.89 0.32 15.54
N VAL A 180 11.87 -0.50 15.27
CA VAL A 180 10.67 -0.04 14.51
C VAL A 180 9.96 1.04 15.34
N ASP A 181 10.19 2.31 14.99
CA ASP A 181 9.54 3.46 15.64
C ASP A 181 8.02 3.18 15.77
N PRO A 182 7.46 3.19 17.00
CA PRO A 182 6.04 2.91 17.25
C PRO A 182 5.09 3.72 16.37
N ALA A 183 5.51 4.91 15.91
CA ALA A 183 4.76 5.74 14.98
C ALA A 183 4.42 5.03 13.66
N TRP A 184 5.21 4.06 13.21
CA TRP A 184 4.87 3.23 12.04
C TRP A 184 3.61 2.42 12.26
N GLN A 185 3.44 1.87 13.45
CA GLN A 185 2.27 1.06 13.76
C GLN A 185 1.03 1.94 13.86
N TRP A 186 1.18 3.16 14.38
CA TRP A 186 0.11 4.15 14.36
C TRP A 186 -0.30 4.53 12.93
N LEU A 187 0.66 4.80 12.04
CA LEU A 187 0.39 5.12 10.64
C LEU A 187 -0.22 3.94 9.87
N LYS A 188 0.28 2.71 10.08
CA LYS A 188 -0.31 1.48 9.54
C LYS A 188 -1.74 1.30 10.05
N TYR A 189 -1.97 1.51 11.34
CA TYR A 189 -3.31 1.44 11.92
C TYR A 189 -4.25 2.45 11.27
N LEU A 190 -3.83 3.71 11.09
CA LEU A 190 -4.61 4.71 10.36
C LEU A 190 -4.95 4.25 8.94
N THR A 191 -4.02 3.59 8.26
CA THR A 191 -4.23 3.09 6.90
C THR A 191 -5.33 2.03 6.84
N PHE A 192 -5.36 1.10 7.80
CA PHE A 192 -6.32 -0.01 7.82
C PHE A 192 -7.66 0.32 8.49
N HIS A 193 -7.65 1.25 9.43
CA HIS A 193 -8.82 1.59 10.26
C HIS A 193 -9.36 2.99 9.96
N HIS A 194 -8.99 3.58 8.82
CA HIS A 194 -9.44 4.94 8.44
C HIS A 194 -10.96 5.09 8.35
N GLN A 195 -11.69 4.01 8.07
CA GLN A 195 -13.15 4.00 7.90
C GLN A 195 -13.87 4.12 9.26
N SER A 196 -13.26 3.61 10.32
CA SER A 196 -13.83 3.66 11.66
C SER A 196 -13.84 5.07 12.24
N ASN A 197 -14.68 5.29 13.25
CA ASN A 197 -14.66 6.51 14.07
C ASN A 197 -13.41 6.55 14.97
N ILE A 198 -12.26 6.83 14.35
CA ILE A 198 -10.95 6.95 14.97
C ILE A 198 -10.66 8.42 15.31
N SER A 199 -10.17 8.65 16.53
CA SER A 199 -9.67 9.95 17.00
C SER A 199 -8.27 9.77 17.56
N LEU A 200 -7.52 10.86 17.71
CA LEU A 200 -6.21 10.85 18.32
C LEU A 200 -6.27 10.25 19.74
N SER A 201 -7.27 10.64 20.53
CA SER A 201 -7.53 10.09 21.88
C SER A 201 -7.77 8.58 21.89
N LYS A 202 -8.56 8.05 20.94
CA LYS A 202 -8.81 6.61 20.82
C LYS A 202 -7.55 5.87 20.40
N LEU A 203 -6.77 6.43 19.48
CA LEU A 203 -5.50 5.86 19.04
C LEU A 203 -4.48 5.84 20.19
N ALA A 204 -4.41 6.92 20.97
CA ALA A 204 -3.54 7.04 22.15
C ALA A 204 -3.87 5.97 23.20
N ALA A 205 -5.14 5.87 23.59
CA ALA A 205 -5.61 4.84 24.51
C ALA A 205 -5.34 3.42 24.00
N LEU A 206 -5.53 3.18 22.69
CA LEU A 206 -5.33 1.88 22.06
C LEU A 206 -3.87 1.40 22.10
N PHE A 207 -2.92 2.32 21.89
CA PHE A 207 -1.50 2.00 21.85
C PHE A 207 -0.77 2.28 23.18
N GLY A 208 -1.51 2.61 24.26
CA GLY A 208 -0.92 2.89 25.57
C GLY A 208 0.04 4.10 25.55
N ALA A 209 -0.20 5.06 24.67
CA ALA A 209 0.60 6.27 24.50
C ALA A 209 -0.25 7.52 24.83
N SER A 210 0.39 8.65 25.11
CA SER A 210 -0.31 9.93 25.19
C SER A 210 -0.65 10.47 23.80
N GLU A 211 -1.70 11.30 23.69
CA GLU A 211 -2.03 11.98 22.43
C GLU A 211 -0.85 12.79 21.90
N GLU A 212 -0.08 13.41 22.80
CA GLU A 212 1.12 14.16 22.45
C GLU A 212 2.21 13.25 21.88
N GLN A 213 2.45 12.07 22.46
CA GLN A 213 3.40 11.09 21.94
C GLN A 213 3.00 10.65 20.52
N ILE A 214 1.72 10.34 20.32
CA ILE A 214 1.23 9.95 18.99
C ILE A 214 1.38 11.07 17.98
N GLN A 215 0.90 12.26 18.33
CA GLN A 215 0.96 13.43 17.46
C GLN A 215 2.41 13.80 17.11
N ARG A 216 3.32 13.74 18.08
CA ARG A 216 4.74 14.04 17.88
C ARG A 216 5.41 12.96 17.03
N GLY A 217 5.16 11.68 17.32
CA GLY A 217 5.75 10.57 16.55
C GLY A 217 5.26 10.54 15.10
N LEU A 218 3.94 10.66 14.87
CA LEU A 218 3.39 10.74 13.50
C LEU A 218 3.96 11.94 12.73
N LYS A 219 4.03 13.12 13.35
CA LYS A 219 4.62 14.31 12.71
C LYS A 219 6.12 14.15 12.48
N ALA A 220 6.82 13.48 13.38
CA ALA A 220 8.23 13.19 13.24
C ALA A 220 8.53 12.27 12.05
N ILE A 221 7.74 11.20 11.87
CA ILE A 221 7.98 10.24 10.78
C ILE A 221 7.41 10.67 9.45
N SER A 222 6.40 11.55 9.42
CA SER A 222 5.67 11.89 8.19
C SER A 222 5.64 13.38 7.85
N GLY A 223 6.01 14.25 8.79
CA GLY A 223 5.80 15.71 8.67
C GLY A 223 4.36 16.18 8.90
N PHE A 224 3.38 15.26 8.99
CA PHE A 224 1.96 15.57 9.05
C PHE A 224 1.34 15.25 10.41
N THR A 225 0.23 15.93 10.73
CA THR A 225 -0.55 15.62 11.93
C THR A 225 -1.41 14.37 11.75
N PHE A 226 -1.92 13.84 12.87
CA PHE A 226 -2.85 12.71 12.85
C PHE A 226 -4.03 12.95 11.90
N ASP A 227 -4.70 14.10 12.01
CA ASP A 227 -5.86 14.43 11.17
C ASP A 227 -5.49 14.59 9.69
N GLN A 228 -4.29 15.12 9.42
CA GLN A 228 -3.80 15.26 8.05
C GLN A 228 -3.57 13.89 7.42
N LEU A 229 -2.88 12.99 8.12
CA LEU A 229 -2.62 11.62 7.67
C LEU A 229 -3.92 10.82 7.49
N LEU A 230 -4.83 10.91 8.47
CA LEU A 230 -6.12 10.25 8.39
C LEU A 230 -6.90 10.73 7.16
N ASN A 231 -7.07 12.04 7.00
CA ASN A 231 -7.80 12.59 5.85
C ASN A 231 -7.10 12.23 4.52
N GLN A 232 -5.78 12.18 4.49
CA GLN A 232 -5.04 11.78 3.30
C GLN A 232 -5.34 10.33 2.89
N VAL A 233 -5.31 9.38 3.83
CA VAL A 233 -5.68 7.98 3.56
C VAL A 233 -7.11 7.90 3.03
N ARG A 234 -8.04 8.65 3.65
CA ARG A 234 -9.45 8.67 3.23
C ARG A 234 -9.63 9.26 1.84
N ILE A 235 -9.00 10.39 1.53
CA ILE A 235 -9.06 11.02 0.20
C ILE A 235 -8.44 10.12 -0.86
N ARG A 236 -7.29 9.51 -0.59
CA ARG A 236 -6.67 8.54 -1.50
C ARG A 236 -7.62 7.42 -1.87
N ASN A 237 -8.23 6.78 -0.87
CA ASN A 237 -9.15 5.68 -1.11
C ASN A 237 -10.40 6.18 -1.86
N ALA A 238 -10.87 7.39 -1.55
CA ALA A 238 -11.97 8.01 -2.29
C ALA A 238 -11.62 8.27 -3.76
N THR A 239 -10.41 8.73 -4.06
CA THR A 239 -9.90 8.93 -5.42
C THR A 239 -9.89 7.63 -6.19
N ALA A 240 -9.42 6.54 -5.57
CA ALA A 240 -9.50 5.20 -6.16
C ALA A 240 -10.94 4.74 -6.38
N LEU A 241 -11.89 5.16 -5.54
CA LEU A 241 -13.31 4.81 -5.71
C LEU A 241 -14.04 5.71 -6.71
N LEU A 242 -13.55 6.91 -7.01
CA LEU A 242 -14.26 7.88 -7.87
C LEU A 242 -14.39 7.44 -9.32
N GLN A 243 -13.58 6.48 -9.76
CA GLN A 243 -13.69 5.84 -11.06
C GLN A 243 -14.97 4.99 -11.19
N PHE A 244 -15.54 4.51 -10.08
CA PHE A 244 -16.76 3.72 -10.04
C PHE A 244 -17.99 4.62 -10.20
N SER A 245 -18.64 4.51 -11.36
CA SER A 245 -19.75 5.38 -11.76
C SER A 245 -21.03 5.16 -10.95
N GLU A 246 -21.21 3.93 -10.47
CA GLU A 246 -22.31 3.39 -9.70
C GLU A 246 -22.30 3.89 -8.24
N LEU A 247 -21.13 4.23 -7.70
CA LEU A 247 -21.02 4.81 -6.37
C LEU A 247 -21.28 6.32 -6.46
N THR A 248 -22.27 6.82 -5.74
CA THR A 248 -22.41 8.28 -5.56
C THR A 248 -21.22 8.84 -4.79
N VAL A 249 -20.88 10.10 -5.02
CA VAL A 249 -19.82 10.80 -4.28
C VAL A 249 -20.03 10.72 -2.76
N ARG A 250 -21.30 10.72 -2.32
CA ARG A 250 -21.68 10.57 -0.92
C ARG A 250 -21.38 9.17 -0.38
N GLN A 251 -21.72 8.11 -1.12
CA GLN A 251 -21.39 6.74 -0.73
C GLN A 251 -19.87 6.56 -0.61
N ILE A 252 -19.10 7.08 -1.57
CA ILE A 252 -17.63 7.06 -1.51
C ILE A 252 -17.09 7.76 -0.26
N ALA A 253 -17.60 8.96 0.04
CA ALA A 253 -17.20 9.69 1.23
C ALA A 253 -17.46 8.88 2.51
N ASN A 254 -18.63 8.26 2.61
CA ASN A 254 -19.03 7.44 3.76
C ASN A 254 -18.13 6.20 3.90
N VAL A 255 -17.91 5.46 2.82
CA VAL A 255 -17.01 4.30 2.74
C VAL A 255 -15.60 4.67 3.20
N CYS A 256 -15.13 5.85 2.80
CA CYS A 256 -13.82 6.33 3.19
C CYS A 256 -13.80 6.88 4.63
N GLY A 257 -14.88 6.81 5.41
CA GLY A 257 -14.92 7.23 6.82
C GLY A 257 -15.17 8.73 7.04
N PHE A 258 -15.62 9.48 6.02
CA PHE A 258 -16.06 10.86 6.22
C PHE A 258 -17.48 10.91 6.79
N HIS A 259 -17.62 11.52 7.97
CA HIS A 259 -18.89 11.68 8.65
C HIS A 259 -19.69 12.89 8.13
N SER A 260 -19.01 13.82 7.47
CA SER A 260 -19.60 15.00 6.84
C SER A 260 -19.15 15.09 5.39
N ILE A 261 -20.12 15.16 4.48
CA ILE A 261 -19.86 15.36 3.06
C ILE A 261 -19.14 16.69 2.80
N GLY A 262 -19.40 17.72 3.61
CA GLY A 262 -18.72 19.01 3.49
C GLY A 262 -17.21 18.89 3.75
N THR A 263 -16.82 18.15 4.80
CA THR A 263 -15.41 17.88 5.11
C THR A 263 -14.75 17.09 4.00
N PHE A 264 -15.44 16.10 3.43
CA PHE A 264 -14.94 15.34 2.28
C PHE A 264 -14.64 16.27 1.09
N TYR A 265 -15.60 17.09 0.67
CA TYR A 265 -15.43 18.01 -0.46
C TYR A 265 -14.27 18.99 -0.22
N TYR A 266 -14.18 19.55 0.99
CA TYR A 266 -13.08 20.44 1.37
C TYR A 266 -11.71 19.76 1.26
N GLN A 267 -11.55 18.58 1.87
CA GLN A 267 -10.27 17.86 1.85
C GLN A 267 -9.91 17.36 0.44
N PHE A 268 -10.91 16.91 -0.33
CA PHE A 268 -10.71 16.46 -1.71
C PHE A 268 -10.25 17.62 -2.59
N GLN A 269 -10.91 18.77 -2.52
CA GLN A 269 -10.53 19.97 -3.28
C GLN A 269 -9.18 20.51 -2.86
N ARG A 270 -8.85 20.47 -1.56
CA ARG A 270 -7.53 20.85 -1.08
C ARG A 270 -6.42 19.97 -1.66
N THR A 271 -6.68 18.67 -1.77
CA THR A 271 -5.71 17.67 -2.25
C THR A 271 -5.56 17.69 -3.78
N HIS A 272 -6.67 17.61 -4.52
CA HIS A 272 -6.67 17.46 -5.97
C HIS A 272 -6.92 18.77 -6.74
N ARG A 273 -7.14 19.89 -6.05
CA ARG A 273 -7.53 21.19 -6.64
C ARG A 273 -8.81 21.17 -7.47
N LEU A 274 -9.58 20.10 -7.36
CA LEU A 274 -10.82 19.84 -8.08
C LEU A 274 -11.89 19.33 -7.13
N LEU A 275 -13.16 19.60 -7.43
CA LEU A 275 -14.26 18.96 -6.72
C LEU A 275 -14.36 17.48 -7.13
N PRO A 276 -14.79 16.56 -6.24
CA PRO A 276 -14.90 15.13 -6.54
C PRO A 276 -15.69 14.82 -7.83
N GLY A 277 -16.78 15.56 -8.08
CA GLY A 277 -17.59 15.40 -9.28
C GLY A 277 -16.88 15.84 -10.57
N ALA A 278 -16.11 16.94 -10.51
CA ALA A 278 -15.30 17.41 -11.63
C ALA A 278 -14.12 16.47 -11.90
N TYR A 279 -13.47 16.00 -10.85
CA TYR A 279 -12.44 14.96 -10.93
C TYR A 279 -12.99 13.70 -11.58
N ARG A 280 -14.14 13.19 -11.11
CA ARG A 280 -14.84 12.05 -11.73
C ARG A 280 -15.19 12.30 -13.19
N ALA A 281 -15.64 13.51 -13.56
CA ALA A 281 -15.95 13.82 -14.95
C ALA A 281 -14.71 13.76 -15.86
N GLN A 282 -13.53 14.14 -15.34
CA GLN A 282 -12.27 13.96 -16.06
C GLN A 282 -11.91 12.48 -16.25
N LEU A 283 -12.27 11.61 -15.30
CA LEU A 283 -12.16 10.15 -15.46
C LEU A 283 -13.10 9.63 -16.57
N LYS A 284 -14.28 10.22 -16.73
CA LYS A 284 -15.31 9.78 -17.71
C LYS A 284 -14.97 10.09 -19.18
N VAL A 285 -14.08 11.04 -19.46
CA VAL A 285 -13.64 11.35 -20.84
C VAL A 285 -12.64 10.28 -21.35
N ASN A 286 -12.02 9.58 -20.40
CA ASN A 286 -10.99 8.55 -20.45
C ASN A 286 -11.33 7.16 -19.83
N HIS A 287 -12.45 6.44 -20.04
CA HIS A 287 -13.11 5.61 -18.99
C HIS A 287 -14.54 5.05 -19.21
N GLN A 288 -14.92 4.33 -20.28
CA GLN A 288 -15.89 3.22 -20.13
C GLN A 288 -15.13 2.02 -19.54
N LEU A 289 -14.98 2.03 -18.21
CA LEU A 289 -14.60 0.85 -17.46
C LEU A 289 -15.52 -0.31 -17.86
N ILE A 290 -15.03 -1.23 -18.69
CA ILE A 290 -15.64 -2.54 -18.88
C ILE A 290 -15.66 -3.19 -17.51
N GLY A 291 -16.86 -3.24 -16.93
CA GLY A 291 -17.30 -4.08 -15.82
C GLY A 291 -16.37 -4.17 -14.63
N VAL A 292 -16.71 -3.50 -13.53
CA VAL A 292 -16.32 -4.02 -12.21
C VAL A 292 -16.83 -5.46 -12.15
N SER A 293 -15.96 -6.43 -11.90
CA SER A 293 -16.47 -7.76 -11.58
C SER A 293 -17.26 -7.60 -10.29
N ASP A 294 -18.50 -8.08 -10.26
CA ASP A 294 -19.35 -8.04 -9.08
C ASP A 294 -18.62 -8.60 -7.82
N GLY A 295 -17.60 -9.45 -8.02
CA GLY A 295 -16.71 -9.95 -6.97
C GLY A 295 -15.95 -8.85 -6.25
N TRP A 296 -15.40 -7.86 -6.96
CA TRP A 296 -14.63 -6.78 -6.33
C TRP A 296 -15.48 -5.93 -5.38
N VAL A 297 -16.68 -5.56 -5.81
CA VAL A 297 -17.64 -4.79 -5.01
C VAL A 297 -18.01 -5.57 -3.74
N ILE A 298 -18.26 -6.87 -3.90
CA ILE A 298 -18.51 -7.76 -2.76
C ILE A 298 -17.30 -7.77 -1.82
N GLY A 299 -16.07 -7.92 -2.33
CA GLY A 299 -14.85 -7.95 -1.50
C GLY A 299 -14.61 -6.65 -0.71
N VAL A 300 -14.90 -5.49 -1.29
CA VAL A 300 -14.82 -4.19 -0.59
C VAL A 300 -15.83 -4.15 0.57
N TYR A 301 -17.07 -4.60 0.33
CA TYR A 301 -18.09 -4.69 1.37
C TYR A 301 -17.69 -5.67 2.49
N LEU A 302 -17.09 -6.81 2.15
CA LEU A 302 -16.53 -7.71 3.17
C LEU A 302 -15.48 -7.00 4.02
N LEU A 303 -14.57 -6.23 3.41
CA LEU A 303 -13.52 -5.53 4.13
C LEU A 303 -14.08 -4.47 5.09
N GLU A 304 -15.04 -3.67 4.63
CA GLU A 304 -15.70 -2.63 5.44
C GLU A 304 -16.40 -3.20 6.67
N HIS A 305 -17.10 -4.32 6.47
CA HIS A 305 -17.89 -4.97 7.52
C HIS A 305 -17.15 -6.13 8.20
N CYS A 306 -15.85 -6.33 7.94
CA CYS A 306 -15.16 -7.53 8.43
C CYS A 306 -15.10 -7.59 9.96
N SER A 307 -15.10 -6.46 10.65
CA SER A 307 -15.10 -6.41 12.12
C SER A 307 -16.47 -6.67 12.77
N GLU A 308 -17.52 -6.78 11.95
CA GLU A 308 -18.90 -6.97 12.39
C GLU A 308 -19.35 -8.43 12.20
N PRO A 309 -20.43 -8.87 12.86
CA PRO A 309 -21.09 -10.14 12.51
C PRO A 309 -21.64 -10.06 11.08
N LEU A 310 -20.98 -10.77 10.16
CA LEU A 310 -21.30 -10.77 8.74
C LEU A 310 -21.48 -12.19 8.22
N THR A 311 -22.50 -12.39 7.38
CA THR A 311 -22.80 -13.67 6.73
C THR A 311 -22.90 -13.49 5.22
N VAL A 312 -22.65 -14.57 4.48
CA VAL A 312 -22.81 -14.56 3.02
C VAL A 312 -24.24 -14.24 2.57
N ALA A 313 -25.25 -14.59 3.39
CA ALA A 313 -26.65 -14.30 3.12
C ALA A 313 -26.94 -12.78 3.16
N GLN A 314 -26.38 -12.05 4.13
CA GLN A 314 -26.52 -10.60 4.21
C GLN A 314 -25.87 -9.90 3.02
N ILE A 315 -24.75 -10.43 2.52
CA ILE A 315 -24.09 -9.91 1.32
C ILE A 315 -24.94 -10.18 0.07
N ALA A 316 -25.44 -11.41 -0.04
CA ALA A 316 -26.33 -11.81 -1.13
C ALA A 316 -27.57 -10.91 -1.18
N GLU A 317 -28.20 -10.64 -0.03
CA GLU A 317 -29.32 -9.72 0.10
C GLU A 317 -28.93 -8.27 -0.26
N HIS A 318 -27.84 -7.75 0.29
CA HIS A 318 -27.38 -6.37 0.06
C HIS A 318 -27.15 -6.07 -1.43
N PHE A 319 -26.53 -7.01 -2.14
CA PHE A 319 -26.23 -6.87 -3.56
C PHE A 319 -27.28 -7.45 -4.50
N ASN A 320 -28.39 -7.98 -3.96
CA ASN A 320 -29.44 -8.66 -4.71
C ASN A 320 -28.89 -9.80 -5.60
N PHE A 321 -28.01 -10.62 -5.03
CA PHE A 321 -27.41 -11.79 -5.66
C PHE A 321 -27.83 -13.08 -4.94
N SER A 322 -27.70 -14.22 -5.61
CA SER A 322 -27.75 -15.51 -4.90
C SER A 322 -26.46 -15.73 -4.10
N ILE A 323 -26.51 -16.58 -3.07
CA ILE A 323 -25.32 -16.98 -2.30
C ILE A 323 -24.27 -17.65 -3.19
N ASP A 324 -24.71 -18.45 -4.17
CA ASP A 324 -23.84 -19.12 -5.13
C ASP A 324 -23.13 -18.11 -6.03
N THR A 325 -23.87 -17.09 -6.48
CA THR A 325 -23.33 -15.98 -7.26
C THR A 325 -22.27 -15.21 -6.47
N VAL A 326 -22.52 -14.92 -5.20
CA VAL A 326 -21.53 -14.29 -4.31
C VAL A 326 -20.27 -15.16 -4.17
N SER A 327 -20.45 -16.47 -3.97
CA SER A 327 -19.35 -17.41 -3.79
C SER A 327 -18.50 -17.56 -5.06
N ASP A 328 -19.14 -17.72 -6.22
CA ASP A 328 -18.48 -17.78 -7.53
C ASP A 328 -17.66 -16.53 -7.81
N ARG A 329 -18.24 -15.36 -7.54
CA ARG A 329 -17.60 -14.06 -7.80
C ARG A 329 -16.43 -13.79 -6.87
N LEU A 330 -16.55 -14.14 -5.59
CA LEU A 330 -15.44 -14.06 -4.64
C LEU A 330 -14.32 -15.05 -5.02
N GLN A 331 -14.69 -16.27 -5.42
CA GLN A 331 -13.73 -17.28 -5.84
C GLN A 331 -12.97 -16.86 -7.11
N LYS A 332 -13.66 -16.31 -8.12
CA LYS A 332 -13.04 -15.81 -9.35
C LYS A 332 -12.18 -14.57 -9.11
N GLN A 333 -12.59 -13.68 -8.21
CA GLN A 333 -11.90 -12.40 -8.00
C GLN A 333 -10.74 -12.47 -7.00
N PHE A 334 -10.88 -13.28 -5.94
CA PHE A 334 -9.92 -13.32 -4.81
C PHE A 334 -9.31 -14.71 -4.60
N GLY A 335 -9.69 -15.71 -5.41
CA GLY A 335 -9.31 -17.11 -5.18
C GLY A 335 -9.92 -17.71 -3.92
N LEU A 336 -10.87 -17.02 -3.28
CA LEU A 336 -11.38 -17.33 -1.96
C LEU A 336 -12.90 -17.26 -1.89
N THR A 337 -13.48 -18.18 -1.13
CA THR A 337 -14.87 -18.10 -0.71
C THR A 337 -15.02 -17.13 0.48
N PHE A 338 -16.28 -16.83 0.82
CA PHE A 338 -16.65 -15.84 1.83
C PHE A 338 -15.89 -15.96 3.16
N ASN A 339 -15.93 -17.12 3.84
CA ASN A 339 -15.35 -17.27 5.17
C ASN A 339 -13.81 -17.13 5.20
N PRO A 340 -13.05 -17.77 4.29
CA PRO A 340 -11.61 -17.54 4.18
C PRO A 340 -11.26 -16.06 3.94
N LEU A 341 -11.94 -15.39 3.01
CA LEU A 341 -11.67 -13.98 2.69
C LEU A 341 -12.03 -13.05 3.87
N LEU A 342 -13.13 -13.33 4.57
CA LEU A 342 -13.52 -12.60 5.78
C LEU A 342 -12.46 -12.75 6.88
N ASN A 343 -12.07 -13.99 7.22
CA ASN A 343 -11.09 -14.26 8.26
C ASN A 343 -9.73 -13.66 7.95
N LEU A 344 -9.37 -13.62 6.67
CA LEU A 344 -8.22 -12.89 6.20
C LEU A 344 -8.29 -11.40 6.59
N PHE A 345 -9.33 -10.70 6.18
CA PHE A 345 -9.46 -9.27 6.45
C PHE A 345 -9.46 -8.98 7.95
N ARG A 346 -10.12 -9.83 8.74
CA ARG A 346 -10.07 -9.78 10.20
C ARG A 346 -8.65 -9.93 10.75
N CYS A 347 -7.86 -10.88 10.26
CA CYS A 347 -6.47 -11.08 10.71
C CYS A 347 -5.54 -9.93 10.34
N LYS A 348 -5.78 -9.26 9.20
CA LYS A 348 -5.07 -8.03 8.85
C LYS A 348 -5.40 -6.88 9.76
N LEU A 349 -6.70 -6.68 9.98
CA LEU A 349 -7.22 -5.63 10.84
C LEU A 349 -6.66 -5.80 12.27
N ALA A 350 -6.51 -7.05 12.72
CA ALA A 350 -5.96 -7.41 14.03
C ALA A 350 -4.45 -7.21 14.18
N ARG A 351 -3.64 -7.43 13.14
CA ARG A 351 -2.18 -7.54 13.28
C ARG A 351 -1.49 -6.30 13.88
N PRO A 352 -1.81 -5.06 13.48
CA PRO A 352 -1.26 -3.87 14.14
C PRO A 352 -1.54 -3.85 15.66
N LEU A 353 -2.71 -4.34 16.08
CA LEU A 353 -3.06 -4.48 17.49
C LEU A 353 -2.22 -5.56 18.17
N VAL A 354 -1.98 -6.69 17.50
CA VAL A 354 -1.14 -7.77 18.03
C VAL A 354 0.27 -7.26 18.29
N LEU A 355 0.85 -6.53 17.34
CA LEU A 355 2.24 -6.10 17.39
C LEU A 355 2.49 -5.00 18.41
N ALA A 356 1.61 -4.00 18.49
CA ALA A 356 1.93 -2.75 19.18
C ALA A 356 0.88 -2.26 20.18
N SER A 357 -0.30 -2.88 20.28
CA SER A 357 -1.27 -2.51 21.34
C SER A 357 -1.01 -3.27 22.64
N SER A 358 -1.47 -2.70 23.76
CA SER A 358 -1.47 -3.35 25.08
C SER A 358 -2.65 -4.33 25.29
N LEU A 359 -3.52 -4.48 24.29
CA LEU A 359 -4.71 -5.32 24.40
C LEU A 359 -4.38 -6.80 24.56
N THR A 360 -5.23 -7.54 25.27
CA THR A 360 -5.12 -9.01 25.31
C THR A 360 -5.50 -9.62 23.96
N ILE A 361 -5.09 -10.86 23.71
CA ILE A 361 -5.44 -11.56 22.46
C ILE A 361 -6.96 -11.73 22.33
N GLU A 362 -7.67 -11.90 23.44
CA GLU A 362 -9.14 -11.94 23.50
C GLU A 362 -9.77 -10.61 23.08
N GLN A 363 -9.26 -9.49 23.59
CA GLN A 363 -9.76 -8.16 23.22
C GLN A 363 -9.51 -7.85 21.73
N ILE A 364 -8.36 -8.30 21.20
CA ILE A 364 -8.02 -8.15 19.78
C ILE A 364 -8.94 -9.01 18.92
N ALA A 365 -9.21 -10.25 19.33
CA ALA A 365 -10.12 -11.14 18.63
C ALA A 365 -11.51 -10.49 18.47
N VAL A 366 -12.06 -9.94 19.56
CA VAL A 366 -13.35 -9.24 19.55
C VAL A 366 -13.33 -8.03 18.62
N LYS A 367 -12.28 -7.18 18.69
CA LYS A 367 -12.14 -6.01 17.80
C LYS A 367 -11.99 -6.39 16.32
N ALA A 368 -11.42 -7.56 16.07
CA ALA A 368 -11.29 -8.11 14.73
C ALA A 368 -12.55 -8.85 14.26
N GLY A 369 -13.66 -8.84 15.01
CA GLY A 369 -14.92 -9.48 14.61
C GLY A 369 -14.99 -10.98 14.89
N TYR A 370 -14.08 -11.54 15.70
CA TYR A 370 -14.17 -12.92 16.16
C TYR A 370 -14.96 -13.01 17.47
N HIS A 371 -15.79 -14.06 17.58
CA HIS A 371 -16.54 -14.35 18.81
C HIS A 371 -15.67 -14.99 19.91
N ASP A 372 -14.57 -15.63 19.54
CA ASP A 372 -13.66 -16.30 20.47
C ASP A 372 -12.19 -16.18 20.04
N ALA A 373 -11.31 -16.15 21.03
CA ALA A 373 -9.87 -16.00 20.81
C ALA A 373 -9.24 -17.23 20.14
N ALA A 374 -9.79 -18.43 20.34
CA ALA A 374 -9.22 -19.65 19.76
C ALA A 374 -9.39 -19.66 18.23
N SER A 375 -10.56 -19.25 17.73
CA SER A 375 -10.82 -19.06 16.30
C SER A 375 -9.91 -17.97 15.71
N PHE A 376 -9.73 -16.86 16.42
CA PHE A 376 -8.79 -15.83 16.00
C PHE A 376 -7.36 -16.38 15.90
N VAL A 377 -6.85 -17.04 16.94
CA VAL A 377 -5.47 -17.58 16.98
C VAL A 377 -5.23 -18.58 15.85
N ARG A 378 -6.18 -19.49 15.59
CA ARG A 378 -6.06 -20.46 14.49
C ARG A 378 -5.99 -19.78 13.13
N ASN A 379 -6.88 -18.82 12.85
CA ASN A 379 -6.87 -18.09 11.59
C ASN A 379 -5.62 -17.21 11.46
N TYR A 380 -5.23 -16.50 12.52
CA TYR A 380 -4.01 -15.68 12.53
C TYR A 380 -2.76 -16.51 12.25
N GLN A 381 -2.65 -17.69 12.85
CA GLN A 381 -1.54 -18.61 12.60
C GLN A 381 -1.53 -19.13 11.17
N LYS A 382 -2.71 -19.40 10.60
CA LYS A 382 -2.81 -19.78 9.19
C LYS A 382 -2.34 -18.64 8.27
N VAL A 383 -2.73 -17.41 8.57
CA VAL A 383 -2.42 -16.21 7.78
C VAL A 383 -0.94 -15.84 7.87
N TRP A 384 -0.39 -15.78 9.08
CA TRP A 384 0.91 -15.18 9.36
C TRP A 384 2.01 -16.19 9.71
N LEU A 385 1.68 -17.49 9.71
CA LEU A 385 2.57 -18.60 10.08
C LEU A 385 3.17 -18.50 11.50
N LEU A 386 2.55 -17.69 12.36
CA LEU A 386 2.92 -17.44 13.75
C LEU A 386 1.66 -17.23 14.58
N THR A 387 1.66 -17.61 15.86
CA THR A 387 0.56 -17.25 16.75
C THR A 387 0.60 -15.75 17.08
N PRO A 388 -0.52 -15.10 17.41
CA PRO A 388 -0.52 -13.70 17.83
C PRO A 388 0.47 -13.41 18.96
N THR A 389 0.54 -14.31 19.95
CA THR A 389 1.47 -14.20 21.08
C THR A 389 2.93 -14.28 20.61
N ALA A 390 3.26 -15.20 19.71
CA ALA A 390 4.61 -15.32 19.16
C ALA A 390 4.99 -14.10 18.30
N ASP A 391 4.06 -13.58 17.49
CA ASP A 391 4.28 -12.38 16.67
C ASP A 391 4.52 -11.15 17.55
N ARG A 392 3.72 -10.98 18.62
CA ARG A 392 3.93 -9.95 19.64
C ARG A 392 5.28 -10.09 20.35
N GLN A 393 5.62 -11.27 20.85
CA GLN A 393 6.89 -11.49 21.54
C GLN A 393 8.09 -11.24 20.63
N LYS A 394 7.99 -11.66 19.36
CA LYS A 394 9.01 -11.39 18.35
C LYS A 394 9.14 -9.89 18.10
N TYR A 395 8.05 -9.14 18.13
CA TYR A 395 8.06 -7.68 18.02
C TYR A 395 8.69 -7.01 19.24
N THR A 396 8.27 -7.37 20.47
CA THR A 396 8.79 -6.78 21.72
C THR A 396 10.24 -7.16 22.01
N LYS A 397 10.75 -8.29 21.53
CA LYS A 397 12.19 -8.63 21.64
C LYS A 397 13.06 -7.87 20.63
N ARG A 398 12.44 -7.11 19.72
CA ARG A 398 13.07 -6.38 18.60
C ARG A 398 12.82 -4.86 18.68
N ALA A 399 12.17 -4.40 19.74
CA ALA A 399 11.89 -3.01 20.10
C ALA A 399 12.39 -2.82 21.54
#